data_AF-G7YKR0-F1
#
_entry.id   AF-G7YKR0-F1
#
_cell.length_a   1.000
_cell.length_b   1.000
_cell.length_c   1.000
_cell.angle_alpha   90.00
_cell.angle_beta   90.00
_cell.angle_gamma   90.00
#
_symmetry.space_group_name_H-M   'P 1'
#
loop_
_entity.id
_entity.type
_entity.pdbx_description
1 polymer ?
#
loop_
_entity_poly.entity_id
_entity_poly.type
_entity_poly.pdbx_seq_one_letter_code
_entity_poly.pdbx_strand_id
1 'polypeptide(L)'
;SGGRFIPQRQWIHISSVFSRPEMPQLPHILKQNQIPEADRRRIEQEVQEMTKDWIPHGMHETDKNEDIYRLKLLTFLSYSVFTAGVFLLLWYTPDRGLDEWSRREAYLELERRRRDGLPLISPDLVPPERIKLPSDEELGPDFKIII
;
A
#
# COMPACT_ATOMS: atom_id res chain seq x y z
N SER A 1 35.22 39.33 -13.66
CA SER A 1 35.92 38.06 -13.43
C SER A 1 34.87 36.96 -13.33
N GLY A 2 34.55 36.30 -14.44
CA GLY A 2 33.43 35.35 -14.54
C GLY A 2 33.83 33.96 -14.05
N GLY A 3 33.28 33.54 -12.91
CA GLY A 3 33.41 32.18 -12.39
C GLY A 3 32.37 31.26 -13.00
N ARG A 4 32.81 30.26 -13.77
CA ARG A 4 31.97 29.19 -14.32
C ARG A 4 31.48 28.28 -13.19
N PHE A 5 30.16 28.19 -13.01
CA PHE A 5 29.52 27.16 -12.19
C PHE A 5 29.65 25.81 -12.91
N ILE A 6 30.32 24.83 -12.29
CA ILE A 6 30.34 23.44 -12.75
C ILE A 6 29.33 22.68 -11.86
N PRO A 7 28.25 22.09 -12.40
CA PRO A 7 27.32 21.33 -11.58
C PRO A 7 27.95 19.97 -11.22
N GLN A 8 28.22 19.76 -9.94
CA GLN A 8 28.61 18.45 -9.41
C GLN A 8 27.43 17.49 -9.55
N ARG A 9 27.70 16.31 -10.13
CA ARG A 9 26.72 15.28 -10.44
C ARG A 9 26.33 14.56 -9.13
N GLN A 10 25.25 15.02 -8.48
CA GLN A 10 24.75 14.39 -7.26
C GLN A 10 23.97 13.11 -7.60
N TRP A 11 24.38 12.00 -7.00
CA TRP A 11 23.67 10.73 -7.04
C TRP A 11 22.46 10.77 -6.10
N ILE A 12 21.27 10.48 -6.62
CA ILE A 12 20.03 10.50 -5.84
C ILE A 12 19.98 9.22 -4.99
N HIS A 13 20.23 9.34 -3.70
CA HIS A 13 19.97 8.28 -2.72
C HIS A 13 18.48 8.29 -2.33
N ILE A 14 17.84 7.12 -2.18
CA ILE A 14 16.42 6.98 -1.82
C ILE A 14 16.08 7.70 -0.49
N SER A 15 17.04 7.87 0.41
CA SER A 15 16.91 8.64 1.65
C SER A 15 16.74 10.16 1.44
N SER A 16 17.08 10.69 0.26
CA SER A 16 16.91 12.11 -0.07
C SER A 16 15.48 12.49 -0.41
N VAL A 17 14.61 11.52 -0.71
CA VAL A 17 13.18 11.78 -1.00
C VAL A 17 12.46 12.35 0.23
N PHE A 18 12.96 12.06 1.43
CA PHE A 18 12.41 12.54 2.70
C PHE A 18 13.22 13.66 3.36
N SER A 19 14.40 14.02 2.85
CA SER A 19 15.14 15.19 3.33
C SER A 19 14.71 16.42 2.56
N ARG A 20 13.78 17.20 3.13
CA ARG A 20 13.44 18.52 2.60
C ARG A 20 14.66 19.44 2.78
N PRO A 21 15.21 20.06 1.72
CA PRO A 21 16.13 21.16 1.93
C PRO A 21 15.37 22.26 2.69
N GLU A 22 15.86 22.67 3.86
CA GLU A 22 15.30 23.81 4.58
C GLU A 22 15.33 25.03 3.65
N MET A 23 14.17 25.43 3.14
CA MET A 23 14.09 26.58 2.25
C MET A 23 14.27 27.85 3.10
N PRO A 24 15.10 28.81 2.67
CA PRO A 24 15.31 30.03 3.42
C PRO A 24 13.99 30.79 3.56
N GLN A 25 13.66 31.16 4.80
CA GLN A 25 12.47 31.94 5.11
C GLN A 25 12.48 33.27 4.34
N LEU A 26 11.31 33.80 3.94
CA LEU A 26 11.17 35.08 3.25
C LEU A 26 12.08 36.22 3.80
N PRO A 27 12.16 36.47 5.13
CA PRO A 27 13.06 37.48 5.67
C PRO A 27 14.55 37.23 5.40
N HIS A 28 14.96 35.97 5.23
CA HIS A 28 16.31 35.59 4.84
C HIS A 28 16.56 35.89 3.36
N ILE A 29 15.62 35.56 2.47
CA ILE A 29 15.70 35.81 1.03
C ILE A 29 15.82 37.30 0.73
N LEU A 30 15.00 38.12 1.39
CA LEU A 30 15.01 39.58 1.19
C LEU A 30 16.33 40.22 1.63
N LYS A 31 16.95 39.70 2.70
CA LYS A 31 18.28 40.15 3.16
C LYS A 31 19.40 39.72 2.21
N GLN A 32 19.32 38.51 1.66
CA GLN A 32 20.32 37.95 0.77
C GLN A 32 20.41 38.70 -0.58
N ASN A 33 19.27 39.19 -1.09
CA ASN A 33 19.17 39.83 -2.39
C ASN A 33 19.47 41.36 -2.40
N GLN A 34 19.89 41.95 -1.27
CA GLN A 34 20.27 43.38 -1.16
C GLN A 34 19.22 44.36 -1.76
N ILE A 35 17.93 44.05 -1.58
CA ILE A 35 16.80 44.83 -2.11
C ILE A 35 16.69 46.17 -1.37
N PRO A 36 16.37 47.30 -2.03
CA PRO A 36 16.09 48.57 -1.37
C PRO A 36 15.01 48.42 -0.27
N GLU A 37 15.18 49.10 0.86
CA GLU A 37 14.27 48.93 2.02
C GLU A 37 12.80 49.22 1.69
N ALA A 38 12.54 50.17 0.78
CA ALA A 38 11.19 50.53 0.37
C ALA A 38 10.48 49.38 -0.35
N ASP A 39 11.16 48.70 -1.27
CA ASP A 39 10.59 47.56 -2.01
C ASP A 39 10.47 46.33 -1.10
N ARG A 40 11.41 46.16 -0.16
CA ARG A 40 11.33 45.10 0.84
C ARG A 40 10.07 45.21 1.69
N ARG A 41 9.73 46.42 2.17
CA ARG A 41 8.52 46.64 2.98
C ARG A 41 7.25 46.40 2.19
N ARG A 42 7.21 46.76 0.90
CA ARG A 42 6.08 46.48 0.01
C ARG A 42 5.86 44.97 -0.16
N ILE A 43 6.93 44.22 -0.45
CA ILE A 43 6.86 42.76 -0.60
C ILE A 43 6.42 42.09 0.71
N GLU A 44 6.93 42.54 1.85
CA GLU A 44 6.52 42.01 3.16
C GLU A 44 5.03 42.28 3.44
N GLN A 45 4.50 43.45 3.06
CA GLN A 45 3.08 43.79 3.18
C GLN A 45 2.20 42.95 2.25
N GLU A 46 2.57 42.81 0.98
CA GLU A 46 1.84 41.99 0.00
C GLU A 46 1.76 40.52 0.45
N VAL A 47 2.87 39.96 0.96
CA VAL A 47 2.86 38.60 1.50
C VAL A 47 1.96 38.51 2.72
N GLN A 48 2.05 39.46 3.67
CA GLN A 48 1.19 39.48 4.85
C GLN A 48 -0.30 39.52 4.49
N GLU A 49 -0.69 40.31 3.49
CA GLU A 49 -2.07 40.36 3.00
C GLU A 49 -2.50 39.03 2.36
N MET A 50 -1.66 38.41 1.53
CA MET A 50 -1.96 37.12 0.90
C MET A 50 -2.08 35.96 1.90
N THR A 51 -1.26 35.96 2.96
CA THR A 51 -1.21 34.89 3.96
C THR A 51 -2.08 35.12 5.19
N LYS A 52 -2.73 36.28 5.32
CA LYS A 52 -3.48 36.70 6.52
C LYS A 52 -4.47 35.64 7.04
N ASP A 53 -5.21 35.01 6.14
CA ASP A 53 -6.26 34.02 6.48
C ASP A 53 -5.80 32.57 6.28
N TRP A 54 -4.52 32.34 6.01
CA TRP A 54 -4.02 31.01 5.68
C TRP A 54 -3.50 30.28 6.92
N ILE A 55 -4.01 29.07 7.13
CA ILE A 55 -3.48 28.11 8.09
C ILE A 55 -2.67 27.07 7.31
N PRO A 56 -1.34 26.96 7.51
CA PRO A 56 -0.51 26.04 6.76
C PRO A 56 -0.83 24.58 7.12
N HIS A 57 -1.00 23.75 6.09
CA HIS A 57 -1.31 22.33 6.21
C HIS A 57 -0.07 21.42 6.16
N GLY A 58 1.11 21.99 5.90
CA GLY A 58 2.40 21.30 5.90
C GLY A 58 2.78 20.61 4.57
N MET A 59 1.98 20.83 3.51
CA MET A 59 2.21 20.30 2.17
C MET A 59 3.12 21.23 1.35
N HIS A 60 3.10 22.53 1.65
CA HIS A 60 3.98 23.53 1.07
C HIS A 60 4.23 24.70 2.04
N GLU A 61 5.48 25.18 2.14
CA GLU A 61 5.92 26.10 3.20
C GLU A 61 5.67 27.58 2.88
N THR A 62 5.62 27.96 1.60
CA THR A 62 5.66 29.37 1.18
C THR A 62 4.43 29.80 0.38
N ASP A 63 3.97 28.96 -0.54
CA ASP A 63 2.78 29.19 -1.35
C ASP A 63 1.52 28.54 -0.75
N LYS A 64 0.54 29.38 -0.42
CA LYS A 64 -0.79 29.03 0.08
C LYS A 64 -1.58 28.16 -0.89
N ASN A 65 -1.58 28.52 -2.17
CA ASN A 65 -2.44 27.85 -3.15
C ASN A 65 -1.96 26.43 -3.41
N GLU A 66 -0.65 26.25 -3.51
CA GLU A 66 -0.02 24.95 -3.68
C GLU A 66 -0.21 24.05 -2.45
N ASP A 67 -0.11 24.60 -1.23
CA ASP A 67 -0.36 23.86 0.01
C ASP A 67 -1.80 23.29 0.06
N ILE A 68 -2.79 24.14 -0.23
CA ILE A 68 -4.21 23.77 -0.24
C ILE A 68 -4.52 22.78 -1.38
N TYR A 69 -3.97 23.02 -2.57
CA TYR A 69 -4.18 22.15 -3.73
C TYR A 69 -3.64 20.75 -3.47
N ARG A 70 -2.40 20.63 -2.97
CA ARG A 70 -1.78 19.35 -2.66
C ARG A 70 -2.53 18.59 -1.57
N LEU A 71 -2.98 19.29 -0.52
CA LEU A 71 -3.79 18.68 0.52
C LEU A 71 -5.07 18.07 -0.08
N LYS A 72 -5.85 18.89 -0.81
CA LYS A 72 -7.11 18.45 -1.42
C LYS A 72 -6.91 17.28 -2.37
N LEU A 73 -5.88 17.34 -3.22
CA LEU A 73 -5.55 16.28 -4.15
C LEU A 73 -5.19 14.99 -3.43
N LEU A 74 -4.29 15.05 -2.44
CA LEU A 74 -3.85 13.87 -1.71
C LEU A 74 -5.00 13.24 -0.92
N THR A 75 -5.80 14.05 -0.22
CA THR A 75 -6.98 13.58 0.53
C THR A 75 -8.01 12.94 -0.40
N PHE A 76 -8.28 13.53 -1.57
CA PHE A 76 -9.20 12.92 -2.54
C PHE A 76 -8.66 11.59 -3.09
N LEU A 77 -7.38 11.54 -3.47
CA LEU A 77 -6.78 10.32 -4.00
C LEU A 77 -6.70 9.21 -2.94
N SER A 78 -6.37 9.55 -1.69
CA SER A 78 -6.28 8.57 -0.62
C SER A 78 -7.65 8.05 -0.19
N TYR A 79 -8.59 8.95 0.14
CA TYR A 79 -9.88 8.54 0.69
C TYR A 79 -10.87 8.12 -0.37
N SER A 80 -10.93 8.79 -1.52
CA SER A 80 -11.91 8.46 -2.55
C SER A 80 -11.39 7.38 -3.47
N VAL A 81 -10.23 7.57 -4.09
CA VAL A 81 -9.75 6.65 -5.13
C VAL A 81 -9.15 5.38 -4.52
N PHE A 82 -8.22 5.51 -3.58
CA PHE A 82 -7.52 4.36 -3.03
C PHE A 82 -8.43 3.54 -2.11
N THR A 83 -9.11 4.15 -1.15
CA THR A 83 -10.04 3.41 -0.28
C THR A 83 -11.18 2.80 -1.12
N ALA A 84 -11.98 3.58 -1.86
CA ALA A 84 -13.11 2.98 -2.57
C ALA A 84 -12.66 1.99 -3.66
N GLY A 85 -11.58 2.29 -4.38
CA GLY A 85 -11.06 1.42 -5.44
C GLY A 85 -10.49 0.11 -4.90
N VAL A 86 -9.65 0.14 -3.86
CA VAL A 86 -9.08 -1.07 -3.26
C VAL A 86 -10.17 -1.89 -2.59
N PHE A 87 -11.11 -1.27 -1.86
CA PHE A 87 -12.22 -1.99 -1.25
C PHE A 87 -13.09 -2.67 -2.28
N LEU A 88 -13.41 -2.00 -3.40
CA LEU A 88 -14.16 -2.60 -4.50
C LEU A 88 -13.41 -3.81 -5.07
N LEU A 89 -12.11 -3.66 -5.34
CA LEU A 89 -11.31 -4.76 -5.87
C LEU A 89 -11.26 -5.95 -4.90
N LEU A 90 -11.03 -5.72 -3.60
CA LEU A 90 -11.01 -6.78 -2.59
C LEU A 90 -12.37 -7.46 -2.43
N TRP A 91 -13.47 -6.72 -2.53
CA TRP A 91 -14.81 -7.28 -2.38
C TRP A 91 -15.21 -8.17 -3.56
N TYR A 92 -14.83 -7.77 -4.78
CA TYR A 92 -15.17 -8.48 -6.00
C TYR A 92 -14.03 -9.35 -6.53
N THR A 93 -12.97 -9.58 -5.73
CA THR A 93 -11.94 -10.53 -6.15
C THR A 93 -12.54 -11.93 -6.29
N PRO A 94 -12.20 -12.66 -7.36
CA PRO A 94 -12.67 -14.02 -7.55
C PRO A 94 -12.23 -14.88 -6.36
N ASP A 95 -13.06 -15.86 -6.03
CA ASP A 95 -12.86 -16.79 -4.91
C ASP A 95 -11.45 -17.40 -4.96
N ARG A 96 -10.56 -16.89 -4.09
CA ARG A 96 -9.14 -17.28 -4.05
C ARG A 96 -8.94 -18.64 -3.37
N GLY A 97 -9.89 -19.06 -2.55
CA GLY A 97 -9.82 -20.29 -1.77
C GLY A 97 -10.57 -21.47 -2.38
N LEU A 98 -11.34 -21.23 -3.46
CA LEU A 98 -12.34 -22.17 -3.96
C LEU A 98 -13.39 -22.54 -2.88
N ASP A 99 -13.65 -21.64 -1.93
CA ASP A 99 -14.60 -21.85 -0.84
C ASP A 99 -16.06 -21.92 -1.32
N GLU A 100 -16.42 -21.15 -2.35
CA GLU A 100 -17.74 -21.21 -2.96
C GLU A 100 -17.88 -22.45 -3.83
N TRP A 101 -16.82 -22.78 -4.58
CA TRP A 101 -16.79 -23.96 -5.42
C TRP A 101 -16.86 -25.25 -4.58
N SER A 102 -16.01 -25.38 -3.56
CA SER A 102 -15.96 -26.56 -2.69
C SER A 102 -17.28 -26.77 -1.96
N ARG A 103 -17.91 -25.70 -1.48
CA ARG A 103 -19.24 -25.75 -0.84
C ARG A 103 -20.30 -26.21 -1.82
N ARG A 104 -20.32 -25.67 -3.04
CA ARG A 104 -21.25 -26.10 -4.10
C ARG A 104 -21.07 -27.57 -4.44
N GLU A 105 -19.83 -28.01 -4.64
CA GLU A 105 -19.52 -29.40 -4.98
C GLU A 105 -19.85 -30.35 -3.84
N ALA A 106 -19.59 -29.95 -2.58
CA ALA A 106 -19.96 -30.73 -1.41
C ALA A 106 -21.48 -30.97 -1.32
N TYR A 107 -22.31 -29.95 -1.60
CA TYR A 107 -23.77 -30.14 -1.64
C TYR A 107 -24.20 -31.10 -2.75
N LEU A 108 -23.59 -31.01 -3.93
CA LEU A 108 -23.88 -31.92 -5.04
C LEU A 108 -23.50 -33.37 -4.69
N GLU A 109 -22.34 -33.58 -4.07
CA GLU A 109 -21.86 -34.90 -3.67
C GLU A 109 -22.72 -35.52 -2.56
N LEU A 110 -23.15 -34.71 -1.58
CA LEU A 110 -24.07 -35.18 -0.53
C LEU A 110 -25.41 -35.66 -1.12
N GLU A 111 -25.96 -34.94 -2.10
CA GLU A 111 -27.19 -35.33 -2.77
C GLU A 111 -27.04 -36.63 -3.58
N ARG A 112 -25.90 -36.82 -4.27
CA ARG A 112 -25.59 -38.08 -4.96
C ARG A 112 -25.57 -39.25 -3.98
N ARG A 113 -24.84 -39.12 -2.88
CA ARG A 113 -24.71 -40.19 -1.88
C ARG A 113 -26.01 -40.51 -1.16
N ARG A 114 -26.84 -39.50 -0.88
CA ARG A 114 -28.19 -39.71 -0.32
C ARG A 114 -29.07 -40.53 -1.25
N ARG A 115 -29.04 -40.23 -2.56
CA ARG A 115 -29.81 -40.99 -3.56
C ARG A 115 -29.35 -42.45 -3.66
N ASP A 116 -28.05 -42.66 -3.54
CA ASP A 116 -27.44 -44.00 -3.58
C ASP A 116 -27.54 -44.75 -2.24
N GLY A 117 -28.06 -44.12 -1.19
CA GLY A 117 -28.17 -44.71 0.16
C GLY A 117 -26.82 -44.94 0.85
N LEU A 118 -25.75 -44.30 0.37
CA LEU A 118 -24.39 -44.42 0.89
C LEU A 118 -24.19 -43.53 2.14
N PRO A 119 -23.20 -43.85 2.99
CA PRO A 119 -22.81 -42.94 4.06
C PRO A 119 -22.37 -41.58 3.49
N LEU A 120 -22.69 -40.49 4.20
CA LEU A 120 -22.45 -39.12 3.71
C LEU A 120 -20.96 -38.86 3.43
N ILE A 121 -20.08 -39.36 4.29
CA ILE A 121 -18.63 -39.24 4.17
C ILE A 121 -18.04 -40.64 4.32
N SER A 122 -17.14 -41.02 3.41
CA SER A 122 -16.40 -42.27 3.51
C SER A 122 -15.31 -42.11 4.59
N PRO A 123 -15.13 -43.09 5.49
CA PRO A 123 -14.02 -43.06 6.44
C PRO A 123 -12.66 -43.08 5.73
N ASP A 124 -12.57 -43.88 4.66
CA ASP A 124 -11.37 -44.02 3.85
C ASP A 124 -11.42 -43.05 2.66
N LEU A 125 -10.35 -42.27 2.49
CA LEU A 125 -10.15 -41.43 1.31
C LEU A 125 -9.70 -42.25 0.10
N VAL A 126 -8.88 -43.28 0.36
CA VAL A 126 -8.31 -44.17 -0.66
C VAL A 126 -8.91 -45.56 -0.47
N PRO A 127 -9.43 -46.20 -1.53
CA PRO A 127 -9.89 -47.58 -1.44
C PRO A 127 -8.77 -48.48 -0.92
N PRO A 128 -9.03 -49.34 0.09
CA PRO A 128 -8.00 -50.17 0.71
C PRO A 128 -7.31 -51.11 -0.30
N GLU A 129 -8.02 -51.52 -1.34
CA GLU A 129 -7.49 -52.33 -2.45
C GLU A 129 -6.35 -51.66 -3.22
N ARG A 130 -6.27 -50.32 -3.20
CA ARG A 130 -5.19 -49.57 -3.85
C ARG A 130 -3.96 -49.41 -2.95
N ILE A 131 -4.09 -49.72 -1.66
CA ILE A 131 -3.00 -49.60 -0.69
C ILE A 131 -2.28 -50.94 -0.61
N LYS A 132 -1.07 -51.00 -1.17
CA LYS A 132 -0.18 -52.15 -1.00
C LYS A 132 0.63 -51.94 0.27
N LEU A 133 0.26 -52.67 1.32
CA LEU A 133 1.03 -52.72 2.55
C LEU A 133 2.23 -53.67 2.34
N PRO A 134 3.44 -53.29 2.78
CA PRO A 134 4.58 -54.21 2.83
C PRO A 134 4.26 -55.35 3.81
N SER A 135 4.84 -56.53 3.58
CA SER A 135 4.67 -57.68 4.47
C SER A 135 5.47 -57.50 5.77
N ASP A 136 5.08 -58.21 6.82
CA ASP A 136 5.75 -58.17 8.14
C ASP A 136 7.25 -58.53 8.05
N GLU A 137 7.65 -59.34 7.06
CA GLU A 137 9.04 -59.73 6.82
C GLU A 137 9.89 -58.58 6.25
N GLU A 138 9.28 -57.67 5.48
CA GLU A 138 9.95 -56.51 4.88
C GLU A 138 10.07 -55.33 5.85
N LEU A 139 9.28 -55.33 6.93
CA LEU A 139 9.18 -54.23 7.90
C LEU A 139 10.32 -54.22 8.95
N GLY A 140 11.06 -55.33 9.09
CA GLY A 140 12.16 -55.46 10.06
C GLY A 140 11.68 -55.46 11.53
N PRO A 141 12.54 -55.79 12.51
CA PRO A 141 12.14 -55.96 13.92
C PRO A 141 11.80 -54.66 14.67
N ASP A 142 12.12 -53.49 14.09
CA ASP A 142 12.00 -52.19 14.77
C ASP A 142 10.74 -51.39 14.39
N PHE A 143 9.80 -51.98 13.64
CA PHE A 143 8.60 -51.25 13.24
C PHE A 143 7.63 -51.08 14.42
N LYS A 144 7.15 -49.85 14.61
CA LYS A 144 6.17 -49.49 15.64
C LYS A 144 4.89 -49.02 14.96
N ILE A 145 3.80 -49.75 15.18
CA ILE A 145 2.46 -49.33 14.74
C ILE A 145 2.06 -48.11 15.60
N ILE A 146 1.84 -46.98 14.95
CA ILE A 146 1.29 -45.78 15.57
C ILE A 146 -0.22 -45.86 15.37
N ILE A 147 -0.96 -45.98 16.48
CA ILE A 147 -2.43 -46.01 16.52
C ILE A 147 -2.91 -44.60 16.88
#